data_AF-X1U3S8-F1
#
_entry.id   AF-X1U3S8-F1
#
_cell.length_a   1.000
_cell.length_b   1.000
_cell.length_c   1.000
_cell.angle_alpha   90.00
_cell.angle_beta   90.00
_cell.angle_gamma   90.00
#
_symmetry.space_group_name_H-M   'P 1'
#
loop_
_entity.id
_entity.type
_entity.pdbx_description
1 polymer ?
#
loop_
_entity_poly.entity_id
_entity_poly.type
_entity_poly.pdbx_seq_one_letter_code
_entity_poly.pdbx_strand_id
1 'polypeptide(L)' 'MKICMIVYSYYISDSRVRREAEALVERGDEVEVFCLKHHDQEMNKIRLNGVTVHRIQTRKINEKGPLKYLFKLIRFV' A
#
# COMPACT_ATOMS: atom_id res chain seq x y z
N MET A 1 20.62 2.69 1.13
CA MET A 1 19.92 2.67 2.44
C MET A 1 18.68 1.79 2.33
N LYS A 2 18.11 1.31 3.45
CA LYS A 2 16.83 0.58 3.43
C LYS A 2 15.71 1.54 3.81
N ILE A 3 14.68 1.65 2.96
CA ILE A 3 13.58 2.60 3.13
C ILE A 3 12.26 1.84 3.13
N CYS A 4 11.45 2.09 4.15
CA CYS A 4 10.10 1.53 4.30
C CYS A 4 9.07 2.64 4.13
N MET A 5 8.18 2.51 3.15
CA MET A 5 7.08 3.43 2.90
C MET A 5 5.77 2.75 3.26
N ILE A 6 4.95 3.42 4.08
CA ILE A 6 3.62 2.95 4.44
C ILE A 6 2.61 3.90 3.83
N VAL A 7 1.77 3.39 2.93
CA VAL A 7 0.82 4.21 2.17
C VAL A 7 -0.58 3.66 2.25
N TYR A 8 -1.53 4.54 2.58
CA TYR A 8 -2.96 4.22 2.57
C TYR A 8 -3.57 4.44 1.19
N SER A 9 -2.93 3.90 0.16
CA SER A 9 -3.38 3.95 -1.24
C SER A 9 -2.96 2.67 -1.96
N TYR A 10 -3.41 2.49 -3.21
CA TYR A 10 -2.95 1.39 -4.04
C TYR A 10 -1.70 1.83 -4.79
N TYR A 11 -0.58 1.13 -4.56
CA TYR A 11 0.72 1.52 -5.12
C TYR A 11 0.70 1.67 -6.64
N ILE A 12 0.02 0.77 -7.36
CA ILE A 12 -0.03 0.83 -8.85
C ILE A 12 -0.70 2.11 -9.34
N SER A 13 -1.78 2.54 -8.70
CA SER A 13 -2.57 3.70 -9.13
C SER A 13 -2.03 5.03 -8.62
N ASP A 14 -1.27 5.04 -7.52
CA ASP A 14 -0.74 6.27 -6.94
C ASP A 14 0.59 6.63 -7.58
N SER A 15 0.53 7.45 -8.63
CA SER A 15 1.70 7.91 -9.38
C SER A 15 2.70 8.70 -8.54
N ARG A 16 2.27 9.32 -7.44
CA ARG A 16 3.16 10.10 -6.56
C ARG A 16 4.07 9.18 -5.76
N VAL A 17 3.46 8.19 -5.09
CA VAL A 17 4.19 7.18 -4.31
C VAL A 17 5.14 6.40 -5.21
N ARG A 18 4.70 6.06 -6.43
CA ARG A 18 5.55 5.36 -7.39
C ARG A 18 6.79 6.16 -7.77
N ARG A 19 6.63 7.41 -8.18
CA ARG A 19 7.77 8.26 -8.58
C ARG A 19 8.77 8.43 -7.45
N GLU A 20 8.29 8.62 -6.23
CA GLU A 20 9.16 8.73 -5.06
C GLU A 20 9.93 7.42 -4.80
N ALA A 21 9.23 6.29 -4.77
CA ALA A 21 9.86 4.98 -4.55
C ALA A 21 10.85 4.61 -5.66
N GLU A 22 10.50 4.88 -6.92
CA GLU A 22 11.35 4.61 -8.09
C GLU A 22 12.60 5.50 -8.07
N ALA A 23 12.48 6.79 -7.74
CA ALA A 23 13.64 7.68 -7.61
C ALA A 23 14.60 7.26 -6.49
N LEU A 24 14.08 6.75 -5.38
CA LEU A 24 14.90 6.19 -4.29
C LEU A 24 15.63 4.91 -4.73
N VAL A 25 14.97 4.05 -5.51
CA VAL A 25 15.61 2.87 -6.09
C VAL A 25 16.70 3.27 -7.10
N GLU A 26 16.46 4.27 -7.95
CA GLU A 26 17.46 4.78 -8.90
C GLU A 26 18.70 5.36 -8.20
N ARG A 27 18.53 5.94 -7.00
CA ARG A 27 19.64 6.36 -6.14
C ARG A 27 20.47 5.18 -5.60
N GLY A 28 19.97 3.95 -5.71
CA GLY A 28 20.58 2.73 -5.19
C GLY A 28 20.05 2.30 -3.82
N ASP A 29 18.90 2.82 -3.38
CA ASP A 29 18.27 2.37 -2.14
C ASP A 29 17.40 1.13 -2.33
N GLU A 30 17.28 0.34 -1.26
CA GLU A 30 16.33 -0.76 -1.19
C GLU A 30 15.03 -0.23 -0.60
N VAL A 31 13.96 -0.22 -1.41
CA VAL A 31 12.67 0.35 -1.03
C VAL A 31 11.61 -0.74 -0.89
N GLU A 32 10.98 -0.78 0.28
CA GLU A 32 9.80 -1.59 0.55
C GLU A 32 8.57 -0.71 0.76
N VAL A 33 7.45 -1.04 0.12
CA VAL A 33 6.21 -0.26 0.17
C VAL A 33 5.05 -1.14 0.66
N PHE A 34 4.44 -0.74 1.77
CA PHE A 34 3.25 -1.38 2.31
C PHE A 34 2.01 -0.59 1.88
N CYS A 35 1.12 -1.23 1.13
CA CYS A 35 -0.02 -0.57 0.49
C CYS A 35 -1.33 -1.38 0.58
N LEU A 36 -2.44 -0.72 0.24
CA LEU A 36 -3.75 -1.35 0.15
C LEU A 36 -3.83 -2.29 -1.07
N LYS A 37 -4.68 -3.32 -0.99
CA LYS A 37 -4.97 -4.25 -2.09
C LYS A 37 -6.44 -4.22 -2.49
N HIS A 38 -6.69 -4.40 -3.78
CA HIS A 38 -8.05 -4.53 -4.30
C HIS A 38 -8.69 -5.85 -3.84
N HIS A 39 -10.03 -5.94 -3.89
CA HIS A 39 -10.76 -7.09 -3.34
C HIS A 39 -10.39 -8.42 -4.00
N ASP A 40 -10.08 -8.37 -5.29
CA ASP A 40 -9.80 -9.54 -6.13
C ASP A 40 -8.31 -9.79 -6.33
N GLN A 41 -7.44 -9.10 -5.57
CA GLN A 41 -6.00 -9.32 -5.61
C GLN A 41 -5.57 -10.16 -4.42
N GLU A 42 -4.86 -11.26 -4.70
CA GLU A 42 -4.21 -12.07 -3.67
C GLU A 42 -3.21 -11.22 -2.85
N MET A 43 -2.96 -11.67 -1.61
CA MET A 43 -1.92 -11.10 -0.76
C MET A 43 -0.55 -11.37 -1.37
N ASN A 44 -0.10 -10.47 -2.23
CA ASN A 44 1.11 -10.71 -3.02
C ASN A 44 2.19 -9.68 -2.66
N LYS A 45 3.37 -10.20 -2.34
CA LYS A 45 4.62 -9.46 -2.44
C LYS A 45 4.99 -9.41 -3.91
N ILE A 46 5.03 -8.22 -4.50
CA ILE A 46 5.42 -8.03 -5.91
C ILE A 46 6.58 -7.05 -5.99
N ARG A 47 7.55 -7.33 -6.87
CA ARG A 47 8.61 -6.38 -7.17
C ARG A 47 8.25 -5.61 -8.44
N LEU A 48 8.17 -4.29 -8.35
CA LEU A 48 7.85 -3.39 -9.47
C LEU A 48 8.95 -2.34 -9.56
N ASN A 49 9.60 -2.22 -10.72
CA ASN A 49 10.67 -1.22 -10.96
C ASN A 49 11.72 -1.17 -9.84
N GLY A 50 12.13 -2.35 -9.35
CA GLY A 50 13.09 -2.50 -8.26
C GLY A 50 12.53 -2.27 -6.84
N VAL A 51 11.32 -1.71 -6.71
CA VAL A 51 10.59 -1.51 -5.45
C VAL A 51 9.87 -2.78 -5.04
N THR A 52 9.97 -3.15 -3.76
CA THR A 52 9.26 -4.31 -3.21
C THR A 52 7.93 -3.87 -2.60
N VAL A 53 6.82 -4.29 -3.19
CA VAL A 53 5.47 -3.85 -2.80
C VAL A 53 4.74 -4.97 -2.07
N HIS A 54 4.32 -4.66 -0.85
CA HIS A 54 3.57 -5.52 0.05
C HIS A 54 2.10 -5.07 0.07
N ARG A 55 1.24 -5.94 -0.44
CA ARG A 55 -0.22 -5.75 -0.47
C ARG A 55 -0.87 -6.40 0.74
N ILE A 56 -1.00 -5.67 1.83
CA ILE A 56 -1.45 -6.24 3.11
C ILE A 56 -2.97 -6.27 3.21
N GLN A 57 -3.63 -5.12 3.09
CA GLN A 57 -5.03 -4.98 3.52
C GLN A 57 -6.00 -4.81 2.34
N THR A 58 -7.01 -5.67 2.27
CA THR A 58 -8.14 -5.50 1.35
C THR A 58 -9.13 -4.51 1.95
N ARG A 59 -9.41 -3.41 1.25
CA ARG A 59 -10.51 -2.52 1.65
C ARG A 59 -11.83 -3.05 1.11
N LYS A 60 -12.59 -3.78 1.94
CA LYS A 60 -14.00 -4.09 1.64
C LYS A 60 -14.88 -2.93 2.11
N ILE A 61 -15.27 -2.05 1.18
CA ILE A 61 -16.21 -0.95 1.43
C ILE A 61 -17.62 -1.57 1.55
N ASN A 62 -17.93 -2.14 2.72
CA ASN A 62 -19.26 -2.65 3.06
C ASN A 62 -19.84 -1.89 4.27
N GLU A 63 -19.66 -0.57 4.24
CA GLU A 63 -20.12 0.36 5.27
C GLU A 63 -21.57 0.77 4.98
N LYS A 64 -22.53 0.11 5.64
CA LYS A 64 -23.93 0.54 5.69
C LYS A 64 -24.21 1.45 6.91
N GLY A 65 -23.30 2.36 7.28
CA GLY A 65 -23.56 3.35 8.33
C GLY A 65 -22.32 3.90 9.09
N PRO A 66 -22.48 5.06 9.77
CA PRO A 66 -21.38 5.84 10.37
C PRO A 66 -20.70 5.17 11.57
N LEU A 67 -21.43 4.39 12.37
CA LEU A 67 -20.86 3.65 13.52
C LEU A 67 -19.85 2.57 13.10
N LYS A 68 -20.11 1.93 11.95
CA LYS A 68 -19.23 0.88 11.41
C LYS A 68 -17.94 1.47 10.82
N TYR A 69 -18.00 2.70 10.34
CA TYR A 69 -16.83 3.48 9.92
C TYR A 69 -15.94 3.83 11.11
N LEU A 70 -16.52 4.40 12.19
CA LEU A 70 -15.78 4.73 13.41
C LEU A 70 -15.10 3.50 14.02
N PHE A 71 -15.79 2.36 14.04
CA PHE A 71 -15.24 1.13 14.61
C PHE A 71 -14.02 0.59 13.83
N LYS A 72 -14.02 0.72 12.49
CA LYS A 72 -12.84 0.35 11.68
C LYS A 72 -11.67 1.30 11.88
N LEU A 73 -11.96 2.59 12.09
CA LEU A 73 -10.97 3.64 12.32
C LEU A 73 -10.22 3.42 13.65
N ILE A 74 -10.91 2.92 14.66
CA ILE A 74 -10.33 2.61 15.98
C ILE A 74 -9.67 1.23 15.98
N ARG A 75 -10.23 0.25 15.27
CA ARG A 75 -9.85 -1.16 15.49
C ARG A 75 -8.75 -1.70 14.57
N PHE A 76 -8.36 -1.03 13.49
CA PHE A 76 -7.28 -1.48 12.60
C PHE A 76 -7.37 -2.99 12.24
N VAL A 77 -8.58 -3.46 11.92
CA VAL A 77 -8.88 -4.83 11.44
C VAL A 77 -9.44 -4.75 10.03
#